data_AF-A0A176VAZ9-F1
#
_entry.id   AF-A0A176VAZ9-F1
#
_cell.length_a   1.000
_cell.length_b   1.000
_cell.length_c   1.000
_cell.angle_alpha   90.00
_cell.angle_beta   90.00
_cell.angle_gamma   90.00
#
_symmetry.space_group_name_H-M   'P 1'
#
loop_
_entity.id
_entity.type
_entity.pdbx_description
1 polymer ?
#
loop_
_entity_poly.entity_id
_entity_poly.type
_entity_poly.pdbx_seq_one_letter_code
_entity_poly.pdbx_strand_id
1 'polypeptide(L)'
;MARVGGVLLVALVLLTFSEICYGGNVNAERIADLLQRQARSADGVVRLDDESLRRFANPSPEPRPYSLVIFFDASQLRDNAELRLEELRREYGLAASAHAKGSTGGSGKLFFCELEFKQAQASFAAFGVSTLPHIKHLPPGGGGLKEADEMEQSDFHRTAEGMISFVEGKSNMKIGPVERPPSVSTKQLLVLAGGLLVTAPFVIKRILAKDTVLHDSKFWCLGAVLVYFFSVSGGMHNIIRRMPFVMPDRNNPGKLLFFYQGSGMQLGAEGFVVGSLYSVVGLLLAFVTHFLHEIRSKAAQRFIMLLVMAIGFTAVRKVITLDNWKTGYWIHGFWPNSWRSSFICYSQAFCAINMSFISQERDSEAKVFLLFTVHTLLVLQFFPFSLPLIWKEAFSCWQSEVTRLFYQLVGQLSPDACLEEGIRFHHIVGNQGWEE
;
A
#
# COMPACT_ATOMS: atom_id res chain seq x y z
N MET A 1 -67.94 -64.13 -22.23
CA MET A 1 -67.46 -62.80 -22.66
C MET A 1 -67.23 -61.79 -21.51
N ALA A 2 -67.81 -61.95 -20.32
CA ALA A 2 -67.63 -60.98 -19.21
C ALA A 2 -66.25 -60.98 -18.51
N ARG A 3 -65.50 -62.10 -18.52
CA ARG A 3 -64.18 -62.19 -17.85
C ARG A 3 -63.04 -61.50 -18.61
N VAL A 4 -63.16 -61.33 -19.93
CA VAL A 4 -62.11 -60.71 -20.76
C VAL A 4 -62.14 -59.19 -20.64
N GLY A 5 -63.33 -58.59 -20.46
CA GLY A 5 -63.49 -57.15 -20.28
C GLY A 5 -62.87 -56.61 -18.99
N GLY A 6 -62.93 -57.38 -17.89
CA GLY A 6 -62.34 -56.96 -16.61
C GLY A 6 -60.81 -56.92 -16.64
N VAL A 7 -60.16 -57.87 -17.31
CA VAL A 7 -58.70 -57.90 -17.45
C VAL A 7 -58.21 -56.79 -18.36
N LEU A 8 -58.94 -56.49 -19.44
CA LEU A 8 -58.60 -55.40 -20.36
C LEU A 8 -58.73 -54.02 -19.67
N LEU A 9 -59.74 -53.85 -18.80
CA LEU A 9 -59.97 -52.60 -18.08
C LEU A 9 -58.94 -52.39 -16.96
N VAL A 10 -58.52 -53.46 -16.27
CA VAL A 10 -57.42 -53.39 -15.30
C VAL A 10 -56.07 -53.11 -15.99
N ALA A 11 -55.82 -53.70 -17.16
CA ALA A 11 -54.62 -53.42 -17.94
C ALA A 11 -54.60 -51.97 -18.45
N LEU A 12 -55.74 -51.43 -18.90
CA LEU A 12 -55.87 -50.03 -19.31
C LEU A 12 -55.68 -49.08 -18.13
N VAL A 13 -56.24 -49.39 -16.95
CA VAL A 13 -56.06 -48.60 -15.73
C VAL A 13 -54.59 -48.63 -15.28
N LEU A 14 -53.92 -49.78 -15.35
CA LEU A 14 -52.49 -49.91 -15.01
C LEU A 14 -51.58 -49.20 -16.01
N LEU A 15 -51.91 -49.20 -17.30
CA LEU A 15 -51.17 -48.44 -18.32
C LEU A 15 -51.36 -46.93 -18.13
N THR A 16 -52.58 -46.48 -17.81
CA THR A 16 -52.83 -45.07 -17.47
C THR A 16 -52.19 -44.65 -16.14
N PHE A 17 -52.04 -45.58 -15.18
CA PHE A 17 -51.31 -45.32 -13.93
C PHE A 17 -49.80 -45.22 -14.15
N SER A 18 -49.24 -45.94 -15.14
CA SER A 18 -47.80 -45.87 -15.44
C SER A 18 -47.38 -44.52 -16.03
N GLU A 19 -48.27 -43.86 -16.79
CA GLU A 19 -48.04 -42.51 -17.34
C GLU A 19 -48.16 -41.41 -16.27
N ILE A 20 -48.99 -41.59 -15.25
CA ILE A 20 -49.15 -40.61 -14.15
C ILE A 20 -47.93 -40.60 -13.20
N CYS A 21 -47.17 -41.68 -13.13
CA CYS A 21 -45.96 -41.77 -12.31
C CYS A 21 -44.69 -41.20 -12.96
N TYR A 22 -44.74 -40.75 -14.23
CA TYR A 22 -43.63 -40.08 -14.91
C TYR A 22 -43.67 -38.55 -14.78
N GLY A 23 -44.29 -38.03 -13.72
CA GLY A 23 -44.12 -36.64 -13.28
C GLY A 23 -42.79 -36.47 -12.56
N GLY A 24 -41.68 -36.46 -13.30
CA GLY A 24 -40.37 -36.10 -12.73
C GLY A 24 -40.45 -34.74 -12.06
N ASN A 25 -40.02 -34.65 -10.79
CA ASN A 25 -39.98 -33.39 -10.05
C ASN A 25 -39.14 -32.37 -10.85
N VAL A 26 -39.78 -31.33 -11.39
CA VAL A 26 -39.15 -30.34 -12.30
C VAL A 26 -37.91 -29.70 -11.65
N ASN A 27 -37.91 -29.56 -10.33
CA ASN A 27 -36.76 -29.06 -9.58
C ASN A 27 -35.59 -30.04 -9.53
N ALA A 28 -35.85 -31.35 -9.49
CA ALA A 28 -34.80 -32.38 -9.54
C ALA A 28 -34.11 -32.40 -10.91
N GLU A 29 -34.85 -32.24 -12.00
CA GLU A 29 -34.28 -32.12 -13.35
C GLU A 29 -33.38 -30.89 -13.48
N ARG A 30 -33.82 -29.74 -12.94
CA ARG A 30 -33.03 -28.50 -12.94
C ARG A 30 -31.74 -28.63 -12.14
N ILE A 31 -31.80 -29.26 -10.96
CA ILE A 31 -30.62 -29.52 -10.13
C ILE A 31 -29.66 -30.45 -10.87
N ALA A 32 -30.16 -31.48 -11.57
CA ALA A 32 -29.33 -32.37 -12.36
C ALA A 32 -28.64 -31.63 -13.53
N ASP A 33 -29.33 -30.74 -14.25
CA ASP A 33 -28.74 -29.90 -15.30
C ASP A 33 -27.65 -28.97 -14.72
N LEU A 34 -27.91 -28.31 -13.60
CA LEU A 34 -26.91 -27.46 -12.93
C LEU A 34 -25.68 -28.24 -12.46
N LEU A 35 -25.87 -29.42 -11.88
CA LEU A 35 -24.77 -30.30 -11.48
C LEU A 35 -23.97 -30.79 -12.69
N GLN A 36 -24.64 -31.10 -13.80
CA GLN A 36 -23.98 -31.49 -15.04
C GLN A 36 -23.14 -30.33 -15.62
N ARG A 37 -23.67 -29.11 -15.61
CA ARG A 37 -22.94 -27.91 -16.04
C ARG A 37 -21.76 -27.60 -15.13
N GLN A 38 -21.93 -27.77 -13.82
CA GLN A 38 -20.87 -27.61 -12.83
C GLN A 38 -19.74 -28.62 -13.06
N ALA A 39 -20.07 -29.90 -13.28
CA ALA A 39 -19.09 -30.96 -13.53
C ALA A 39 -18.31 -30.76 -14.84
N ARG A 40 -18.91 -30.10 -15.83
CA ARG A 40 -18.23 -29.73 -17.09
C ARG A 40 -17.27 -28.56 -16.91
N SER A 41 -17.44 -27.75 -15.87
CA SER A 41 -16.65 -26.56 -15.61
C SER A 41 -15.39 -26.91 -14.82
N ALA A 42 -14.22 -26.42 -15.25
CA ALA A 42 -12.95 -26.68 -14.57
C ALA A 42 -12.90 -26.08 -13.15
N ASP A 43 -13.54 -24.93 -12.96
CA ASP A 43 -13.56 -24.19 -11.68
C ASP A 43 -14.82 -24.49 -10.84
N GLY A 44 -15.78 -25.26 -11.37
CA GLY A 44 -17.08 -25.48 -10.74
C GLY A 44 -18.06 -24.30 -10.82
N VAL A 45 -17.80 -23.31 -11.69
CA VAL A 45 -18.70 -22.17 -11.95
C VAL A 45 -19.59 -22.47 -13.16
N VAL A 46 -20.90 -22.28 -13.02
CA VAL A 46 -21.89 -22.48 -14.07
C VAL A 46 -22.09 -21.19 -14.87
N ARG A 47 -21.83 -21.21 -16.18
CA ARG A 47 -22.14 -20.06 -17.05
C ARG A 47 -23.61 -20.06 -17.43
N LEU A 48 -24.24 -18.90 -17.27
CA LEU A 48 -25.65 -18.68 -17.57
C LEU A 48 -25.81 -17.59 -18.64
N ASP A 49 -26.81 -17.79 -19.49
CA ASP A 49 -27.34 -16.85 -20.47
C ASP A 49 -28.72 -16.34 -20.05
N ASP A 50 -29.25 -15.32 -20.71
CA ASP A 50 -30.58 -14.75 -20.42
C ASP A 50 -31.71 -15.79 -20.37
N GLU A 51 -31.71 -16.76 -21.29
CA GLU A 51 -32.72 -17.82 -21.34
C GLU A 51 -32.56 -18.81 -20.17
N SER A 52 -31.32 -19.25 -19.95
CA SER A 52 -31.02 -20.20 -18.87
C SER A 52 -31.28 -19.60 -17.50
N LEU A 53 -30.99 -18.31 -17.32
CA LEU A 53 -31.24 -17.61 -16.07
C LEU A 53 -32.74 -17.46 -15.82
N ARG A 54 -33.58 -17.24 -16.83
CA ARG A 54 -35.04 -17.28 -16.64
C ARG A 54 -35.51 -18.67 -16.20
N ARG A 55 -34.99 -19.74 -16.82
CA ARG A 55 -35.31 -21.13 -16.46
C ARG A 55 -34.90 -21.47 -15.04
N PHE A 56 -33.72 -21.03 -14.61
CA PHE A 56 -33.21 -21.32 -13.27
C PHE A 56 -33.72 -20.33 -12.25
N ALA A 57 -33.57 -19.01 -12.43
CA ALA A 57 -33.78 -17.92 -11.45
C ALA A 57 -35.24 -17.55 -11.13
N ASN A 58 -36.21 -17.78 -12.02
CA ASN A 58 -37.64 -17.58 -11.73
C ASN A 58 -38.50 -18.67 -12.38
N PRO A 59 -38.48 -19.90 -11.83
CA PRO A 59 -39.28 -20.98 -12.39
C PRO A 59 -40.76 -20.80 -12.02
N SER A 60 -41.60 -20.50 -13.00
CA SER A 60 -43.04 -20.82 -12.91
C SER A 60 -43.18 -22.32 -13.18
N PRO A 61 -43.85 -23.15 -12.34
CA PRO A 61 -44.83 -22.85 -11.28
C PRO A 61 -44.38 -23.13 -9.81
N GLU A 62 -43.20 -23.70 -9.55
CA GLU A 62 -42.74 -24.08 -8.19
C GLU A 62 -41.55 -23.24 -7.70
N PRO A 63 -41.51 -22.83 -6.41
CA PRO A 63 -40.36 -22.14 -5.82
C PRO A 63 -39.07 -22.96 -5.88
N ARG A 64 -37.93 -22.28 -6.01
CA ARG A 64 -36.59 -22.88 -6.11
C ARG A 64 -36.10 -23.44 -4.76
N PRO A 65 -35.64 -24.70 -4.67
CA PRO A 65 -35.11 -25.27 -3.43
C PRO A 65 -33.60 -25.09 -3.19
N TYR A 66 -32.90 -24.32 -4.04
CA TYR A 66 -31.46 -24.08 -4.00
C TYR A 66 -31.15 -22.57 -3.93
N SER A 67 -29.92 -22.16 -3.63
CA SER A 67 -29.45 -20.77 -3.73
C SER A 67 -28.58 -20.60 -4.97
N LEU A 68 -28.59 -19.41 -5.57
CA LEU A 68 -27.67 -19.04 -6.64
C LEU A 68 -26.79 -17.88 -6.20
N VAL A 69 -25.49 -18.02 -6.35
CA VAL A 69 -24.54 -16.91 -6.20
C VAL A 69 -24.12 -16.52 -7.60
N ILE A 70 -24.41 -15.29 -8.01
CA ILE A 70 -24.23 -14.83 -9.39
C ILE A 70 -23.11 -13.78 -9.43
N PHE A 71 -22.06 -14.07 -10.19
CA PHE A 71 -21.00 -13.14 -10.55
C PHE A 71 -21.34 -12.47 -11.88
N PHE A 72 -21.34 -11.13 -11.89
CA PHE A 72 -21.55 -10.34 -13.10
C PHE A 72 -20.20 -9.97 -13.72
N ASP A 73 -19.96 -10.43 -14.95
CA ASP A 73 -18.72 -10.22 -15.70
C ASP A 73 -18.96 -9.45 -17.00
N ALA A 74 -17.92 -8.77 -17.47
CA ALA A 74 -17.88 -8.16 -18.79
C ALA A 74 -16.49 -8.29 -19.41
N SER A 75 -16.41 -9.06 -20.49
CA SER A 75 -15.17 -9.29 -21.25
C SER A 75 -14.49 -7.98 -21.69
N GLN A 76 -15.27 -6.96 -22.05
CA GLN A 76 -14.78 -5.64 -22.48
C GLN A 76 -14.12 -4.81 -21.36
N LEU A 77 -14.43 -5.10 -20.10
CA LEU A 77 -13.95 -4.33 -18.95
C LEU A 77 -12.83 -5.03 -18.19
N ARG A 78 -12.40 -6.22 -18.66
CA ARG A 78 -11.30 -6.97 -18.05
C ARG A 78 -9.94 -6.25 -18.17
N ASP A 79 -9.74 -5.47 -19.22
CA ASP A 79 -8.50 -4.71 -19.44
C ASP A 79 -8.37 -3.47 -18.51
N ASN A 80 -9.44 -3.11 -17.79
CA ASN A 80 -9.41 -1.97 -16.87
C ASN A 80 -8.70 -2.36 -15.56
N ALA A 81 -7.48 -1.85 -15.38
CA ALA A 81 -6.66 -2.10 -14.21
C ALA A 81 -7.31 -1.66 -12.88
N GLU A 82 -8.19 -0.65 -12.90
CA GLU A 82 -8.90 -0.18 -11.70
C GLU A 82 -9.94 -1.18 -11.20
N LEU A 83 -10.64 -1.87 -12.12
CA LEU A 83 -11.72 -2.77 -11.75
C LEU A 83 -11.23 -4.14 -11.29
N ARG A 84 -10.02 -4.56 -11.69
CA ARG A 84 -9.41 -5.87 -11.33
C ARG A 84 -10.38 -7.06 -11.48
N LEU A 85 -11.17 -7.06 -12.56
CA LEU A 85 -12.20 -8.07 -12.82
C LEU A 85 -11.61 -9.48 -12.96
N GLU A 86 -10.48 -9.61 -13.65
CA GLU A 86 -9.82 -10.89 -13.87
C GLU A 86 -9.38 -11.55 -12.55
N GLU A 87 -8.85 -10.75 -11.63
CA GLU A 87 -8.44 -11.23 -10.32
C GLU A 87 -9.63 -11.65 -9.47
N LEU A 88 -10.69 -10.84 -9.46
CA LEU A 88 -11.93 -11.19 -8.75
C LEU A 88 -12.57 -12.46 -9.32
N ARG A 89 -12.55 -12.64 -10.64
CA ARG A 89 -13.05 -13.87 -11.30
C ARG A 89 -12.22 -15.11 -10.91
N ARG A 90 -10.91 -14.94 -10.72
CA ARG A 90 -10.04 -16.02 -10.23
C ARG A 90 -10.37 -16.39 -8.78
N GLU A 91 -10.52 -15.40 -7.90
CA GLU A 91 -10.92 -15.61 -6.51
C GLU A 91 -12.32 -16.25 -6.42
N TYR A 92 -13.25 -15.85 -7.29
CA TYR A 92 -14.59 -16.43 -7.38
C TYR A 92 -14.55 -17.91 -7.82
N GLY A 93 -13.69 -18.24 -8.79
CA GLY A 93 -13.44 -19.63 -9.19
C GLY A 93 -12.85 -20.48 -8.06
N LEU A 94 -11.96 -19.91 -7.25
CA LEU A 94 -11.42 -20.61 -6.07
C LEU A 94 -12.52 -20.90 -5.04
N ALA A 95 -13.40 -19.94 -4.75
CA ALA A 95 -14.54 -20.14 -3.85
C ALA A 95 -15.50 -21.24 -4.38
N ALA A 96 -15.80 -21.22 -5.67
CA ALA A 96 -16.65 -22.24 -6.30
C ALA A 96 -16.01 -23.64 -6.26
N SER A 97 -14.70 -23.74 -6.51
CA SER A 97 -13.96 -25.00 -6.45
C SER A 97 -13.88 -25.56 -5.01
N ALA A 98 -13.75 -24.69 -4.00
CA ALA A 98 -13.76 -25.08 -2.59
C ALA A 98 -15.14 -25.64 -2.18
N HIS A 99 -16.22 -25.03 -2.67
CA HIS A 99 -17.58 -25.55 -2.50
C HIS A 99 -17.77 -26.91 -3.19
N ALA A 100 -17.33 -27.06 -4.44
CA ALA A 100 -17.45 -28.32 -5.18
C ALA A 100 -16.70 -29.48 -4.50
N LYS A 101 -15.54 -29.23 -3.90
CA LYS A 101 -14.78 -30.23 -3.13
C LYS A 101 -15.39 -30.53 -1.77
N GLY A 102 -15.94 -29.52 -1.10
CA GLY A 102 -16.51 -29.63 0.24
C GLY A 102 -17.93 -30.23 0.30
N SER A 103 -18.64 -30.35 -0.83
CA SER A 103 -20.05 -30.79 -0.85
C SER A 103 -20.19 -32.32 -0.79
N THR A 104 -19.82 -32.96 0.32
CA THR A 104 -20.00 -34.42 0.51
C THR A 104 -21.39 -34.84 1.01
N GLY A 105 -22.27 -33.89 1.35
CA GLY A 105 -23.64 -34.18 1.82
C GLY A 105 -24.69 -33.08 1.56
N GLY A 106 -24.38 -32.11 0.69
CA GLY A 106 -25.24 -30.95 0.38
C GLY A 106 -25.19 -30.52 -1.09
N SER A 107 -24.71 -31.38 -1.98
CA SER A 107 -24.66 -31.14 -3.42
C SER A 107 -26.07 -30.85 -3.93
N GLY A 108 -26.28 -29.67 -4.51
CA GLY A 108 -27.56 -29.26 -5.08
C GLY A 108 -28.33 -28.19 -4.33
N LYS A 109 -27.81 -27.66 -3.21
CA LYS A 109 -28.43 -26.54 -2.46
C LYS A 109 -27.84 -25.17 -2.77
N LEU A 110 -26.65 -25.09 -3.35
CA LEU A 110 -25.96 -23.85 -3.67
C LEU A 110 -25.22 -24.02 -5.00
N PHE A 111 -25.32 -23.02 -5.87
CA PHE A 111 -24.60 -23.01 -7.13
C PHE A 111 -23.94 -21.66 -7.39
N PHE A 112 -22.68 -21.71 -7.80
CA PHE A 112 -21.91 -20.55 -8.26
C PHE A 112 -22.14 -20.37 -9.76
N CYS A 113 -22.62 -19.20 -10.15
CA CYS A 113 -23.02 -18.87 -11.51
C CYS A 113 -22.32 -17.62 -12.01
N GLU A 114 -22.07 -17.55 -13.32
CA GLU A 114 -21.44 -16.41 -13.99
C GLU A 114 -22.33 -15.93 -15.14
N LEU A 115 -22.51 -14.61 -15.25
CA LEU A 115 -23.21 -13.95 -16.36
C LEU A 115 -22.25 -13.03 -17.11
N GLU A 116 -22.14 -13.19 -18.42
CA GLU A 116 -21.37 -12.26 -19.27
C GLU A 116 -22.29 -11.18 -19.85
N PHE A 117 -21.90 -9.91 -19.74
CA PHE A 117 -22.70 -8.77 -20.21
C PHE A 117 -23.17 -8.88 -21.67
N LYS A 118 -22.34 -9.41 -22.59
CA LYS A 118 -22.72 -9.56 -24.01
C LYS A 118 -23.83 -10.59 -24.23
N GLN A 119 -23.89 -11.63 -23.40
CA GLN A 119 -24.83 -12.75 -23.54
C GLN A 119 -26.09 -12.57 -22.66
N ALA A 120 -26.01 -11.72 -21.63
CA ALA A 120 -27.03 -11.62 -20.59
C ALA A 120 -27.50 -10.18 -20.30
N GLN A 121 -27.60 -9.31 -21.31
CA GLN A 121 -27.92 -7.89 -21.10
C GLN A 121 -29.29 -7.68 -20.43
N ALA A 122 -30.30 -8.51 -20.76
CA ALA A 122 -31.62 -8.40 -20.13
C ALA A 122 -31.58 -8.81 -18.66
N SER A 123 -30.75 -9.79 -18.31
CA SER A 123 -30.53 -10.22 -16.94
C SER A 123 -29.85 -9.15 -16.09
N PHE A 124 -28.84 -8.45 -16.62
CA PHE A 124 -28.21 -7.33 -15.90
C PHE A 124 -29.23 -6.25 -15.52
N ALA A 125 -30.13 -5.91 -16.44
CA ALA A 125 -31.22 -4.97 -16.17
C ALA A 125 -32.23 -5.52 -15.14
N ALA A 126 -32.53 -6.82 -15.20
CA ALA A 126 -33.44 -7.49 -14.25
C ALA A 126 -32.88 -7.50 -12.82
N PHE A 127 -31.56 -7.62 -12.65
CA PHE A 127 -30.86 -7.52 -11.36
C PHE A 127 -30.53 -6.08 -10.94
N GLY A 128 -30.80 -5.09 -11.80
CA GLY A 128 -30.52 -3.68 -11.52
C GLY A 128 -29.03 -3.33 -11.46
N VAL A 129 -28.17 -4.09 -12.14
CA VAL A 129 -26.71 -3.91 -12.12
C VAL A 129 -26.29 -2.97 -13.24
N SER A 130 -25.83 -1.77 -12.89
CA SER A 130 -25.35 -0.74 -13.84
C SER A 130 -23.83 -0.53 -13.81
N THR A 131 -23.18 -0.94 -12.73
CA THR A 131 -21.72 -0.87 -12.55
C THR A 131 -21.16 -2.29 -12.40
N LEU A 132 -19.84 -2.46 -12.50
CA LEU A 132 -19.15 -3.72 -12.26
C LEU A 132 -17.93 -3.46 -11.38
N PRO A 133 -17.42 -4.47 -10.65
CA PRO A 133 -17.95 -5.84 -10.50
C PRO A 133 -19.05 -5.95 -9.42
N HIS A 134 -19.99 -6.88 -9.59
CA HIS A 134 -21.01 -7.21 -8.59
C HIS A 134 -21.12 -8.71 -8.37
N ILE A 135 -21.41 -9.10 -7.13
CA ILE A 135 -21.79 -10.46 -6.76
C ILE A 135 -23.10 -10.37 -5.99
N LYS A 136 -24.10 -11.13 -6.44
CA LYS A 136 -25.41 -11.19 -5.78
C LYS A 136 -25.75 -12.61 -5.37
N HIS A 137 -26.34 -12.76 -4.19
CA HIS A 137 -26.88 -14.01 -3.70
C HIS A 137 -28.40 -13.99 -3.84
N LEU A 138 -28.93 -14.98 -4.55
CA LEU A 138 -30.36 -15.25 -4.68
C LEU A 138 -30.72 -16.38 -3.71
N PRO A 139 -31.51 -16.10 -2.66
CA PRO A 139 -31.94 -17.12 -1.70
C PRO A 139 -32.88 -18.16 -2.35
N PRO A 140 -33.09 -19.32 -1.70
CA PRO A 140 -34.07 -20.29 -2.16
C PRO A 140 -35.48 -19.67 -2.08
N GLY A 141 -36.31 -19.94 -3.08
CA GLY A 141 -37.67 -19.39 -3.19
C GLY A 141 -37.97 -18.75 -4.54
N GLY A 142 -38.94 -17.84 -4.54
CA GLY A 142 -39.44 -17.13 -5.73
C GLY A 142 -39.44 -15.60 -5.57
N GLY A 143 -38.45 -15.05 -4.86
CA GLY A 143 -38.29 -13.60 -4.67
C GLY A 143 -37.90 -12.88 -5.96
N GLY A 144 -38.15 -11.57 -6.02
CA GLY A 144 -37.81 -10.76 -7.18
C GLY A 144 -36.29 -10.67 -7.40
N LEU A 145 -35.83 -10.72 -8.66
CA LEU A 145 -34.39 -10.67 -8.98
C LEU A 145 -33.69 -9.39 -8.50
N LYS A 146 -34.44 -8.30 -8.32
CA LYS A 146 -33.92 -7.03 -7.78
C LYS A 146 -33.66 -7.06 -6.27
N GLU A 147 -34.31 -7.98 -5.55
CA GLU A 147 -34.20 -8.13 -4.09
C GLU A 147 -33.06 -9.08 -3.69
N ALA A 148 -32.26 -9.54 -4.67
CA ALA A 148 -31.09 -10.37 -4.40
C ALA A 148 -30.09 -9.64 -3.48
N ASP A 149 -29.56 -10.35 -2.50
CA ASP A 149 -28.58 -9.83 -1.55
C ASP A 149 -27.30 -9.43 -2.29
N GLU A 150 -26.88 -8.18 -2.15
CA GLU A 150 -25.64 -7.69 -2.73
C GLU A 150 -24.47 -7.88 -1.77
N MET A 151 -23.33 -8.34 -2.30
CA MET A 151 -22.11 -8.45 -1.53
C MET A 151 -21.40 -7.10 -1.45
N GLU A 152 -20.92 -6.73 -0.25
CA GLU A 152 -20.11 -5.53 -0.06
C GLU A 152 -18.83 -5.59 -0.90
N GLN A 153 -18.44 -4.45 -1.49
CA GLN A 153 -17.32 -4.37 -2.43
C GLN A 153 -15.96 -4.07 -1.76
N SER A 154 -15.80 -4.37 -0.47
CA SER A 154 -14.53 -4.13 0.23
C SER A 154 -13.43 -5.08 -0.27
N ASP A 155 -12.16 -4.68 -0.11
CA ASP A 155 -11.00 -5.48 -0.54
C ASP A 155 -10.98 -6.89 0.08
N PHE A 156 -11.50 -7.04 1.30
CA PHE A 156 -11.63 -8.34 1.95
C PHE A 156 -12.70 -9.21 1.29
N HIS A 157 -13.89 -8.66 1.02
CA HIS A 157 -14.99 -9.40 0.38
C HIS A 157 -14.68 -9.82 -1.07
N ARG A 158 -13.69 -9.20 -1.70
CA ARG A 158 -13.20 -9.57 -3.05
C ARG A 158 -12.29 -10.81 -3.05
N THR A 159 -11.90 -11.32 -1.89
CA THR A 159 -11.11 -12.56 -1.76
C THR A 159 -12.00 -13.80 -1.70
N ALA A 160 -11.46 -14.98 -2.04
CA ALA A 160 -12.20 -16.24 -1.96
C ALA A 160 -12.79 -16.51 -0.57
N GLU A 161 -12.04 -16.20 0.50
CA GLU A 161 -12.48 -16.37 1.89
C GLU A 161 -13.57 -15.35 2.27
N GLY A 162 -13.46 -14.12 1.77
CA GLY A 162 -14.49 -13.09 1.93
C GLY A 162 -15.81 -13.47 1.25
N MET A 163 -15.75 -14.02 0.04
CA MET A 163 -16.92 -14.53 -0.68
C MET A 163 -17.56 -15.71 0.03
N ILE A 164 -16.76 -16.65 0.54
CA ILE A 164 -17.25 -17.78 1.32
C ILE A 164 -17.96 -17.30 2.58
N SER A 165 -17.37 -16.39 3.36
CA SER A 165 -18.01 -15.88 4.57
C SER A 165 -19.31 -15.14 4.30
N PHE A 166 -19.42 -14.40 3.19
CA PHE A 166 -20.68 -13.80 2.74
C PHE A 166 -21.74 -14.87 2.44
N VAL A 167 -21.38 -15.90 1.67
CA VAL A 167 -22.31 -16.98 1.32
C VAL A 167 -22.72 -17.78 2.55
N GLU A 168 -21.77 -18.12 3.44
CA GLU A 168 -22.04 -18.80 4.70
C GLU A 168 -23.02 -18.01 5.58
N GLY A 169 -22.83 -16.68 5.68
CA GLY A 169 -23.70 -15.80 6.44
C GLY A 169 -25.12 -15.70 5.88
N LYS A 170 -25.30 -15.82 4.56
CA LYS A 170 -26.61 -15.72 3.90
C LYS A 170 -27.31 -17.06 3.74
N SER A 171 -26.56 -18.15 3.53
CA SER A 171 -27.11 -19.46 3.22
C SER A 171 -27.01 -20.46 4.38
N ASN A 172 -26.36 -20.11 5.51
CA ASN A 172 -26.13 -20.98 6.67
C ASN A 172 -25.47 -22.34 6.33
N MET A 173 -24.71 -22.41 5.23
CA MET A 173 -24.03 -23.64 4.77
C MET A 173 -22.53 -23.43 4.82
N LYS A 174 -21.82 -24.25 5.60
CA LYS A 174 -20.37 -24.20 5.70
C LYS A 174 -19.71 -24.67 4.40
N ILE A 175 -18.84 -23.85 3.85
CA ILE A 175 -18.04 -24.17 2.66
C ILE A 175 -16.67 -24.66 3.13
N GLY A 176 -16.08 -25.62 2.40
CA GLY A 176 -14.75 -26.15 2.72
C GLY A 176 -13.63 -25.10 2.61
N PRO A 177 -12.43 -25.39 3.15
CA PRO A 177 -11.30 -24.46 3.10
C PRO A 177 -10.86 -24.19 1.65
N VAL A 178 -10.42 -22.95 1.38
CA VAL A 178 -9.90 -22.55 0.07
C VAL A 178 -8.49 -23.08 -0.13
N GLU A 179 -8.32 -24.04 -1.03
CA GLU A 179 -7.01 -24.50 -1.48
C GLU A 179 -6.50 -23.58 -2.60
N ARG A 180 -5.61 -22.65 -2.24
CA ARG A 180 -4.93 -21.80 -3.22
C ARG A 180 -3.83 -22.61 -3.91
N PRO A 181 -3.73 -22.62 -5.25
CA PRO A 181 -2.58 -23.21 -5.91
C PRO A 181 -1.32 -22.46 -5.45
N PRO A 182 -0.22 -23.15 -5.12
CA PRO A 182 1.01 -22.49 -4.69
C PRO A 182 1.46 -21.53 -5.80
N SER A 183 1.71 -20.27 -5.43
CA SER A 183 2.13 -19.21 -6.36
C SER A 183 3.49 -19.50 -7.02
N VAL A 184 4.28 -20.38 -6.40
CA VAL A 184 5.57 -20.84 -6.89
C VAL A 184 5.41 -22.28 -7.37
N SER A 185 5.70 -22.52 -8.65
CA SER A 185 5.67 -23.86 -9.21
C SER A 185 6.65 -24.76 -8.44
N THR A 186 6.24 -26.00 -8.13
CA THR A 186 7.11 -26.98 -7.45
C THR A 186 8.46 -27.12 -8.17
N LYS A 187 8.48 -27.01 -9.51
CA LYS A 187 9.72 -27.01 -10.30
C LYS A 187 10.59 -25.78 -10.05
N GLN A 188 9.99 -24.59 -9.99
CA GLN A 188 10.72 -23.36 -9.66
C GLN A 188 11.28 -23.42 -8.24
N LEU A 189 10.50 -23.92 -7.28
CA LEU A 189 10.96 -24.13 -5.91
C LEU A 189 12.14 -25.11 -5.85
N LEU A 190 12.08 -26.19 -6.63
CA LEU A 190 13.14 -27.21 -6.69
C LEU A 190 14.40 -26.68 -7.39
N VAL A 191 14.26 -25.85 -8.43
CA VAL A 191 15.37 -25.12 -9.06
C VAL A 191 15.99 -24.12 -8.09
N LEU A 192 15.19 -23.37 -7.35
CA LEU A 192 15.67 -22.40 -6.38
C LEU A 192 16.39 -23.08 -5.21
N ALA A 193 15.80 -24.17 -4.70
CA ALA A 193 16.41 -25.01 -3.67
C ALA A 193 17.69 -25.68 -4.15
N GLY A 194 17.72 -26.21 -5.37
CA GLY A 194 18.91 -26.81 -5.99
C GLY A 194 20.00 -25.78 -6.23
N GLY A 195 19.66 -24.59 -6.74
CA GLY A 195 20.58 -23.48 -6.90
C GLY A 195 21.18 -23.04 -5.57
N LEU A 196 20.34 -22.93 -4.52
CA LEU A 196 20.81 -22.61 -3.18
C LEU A 196 21.73 -23.70 -2.63
N LEU A 197 21.40 -24.99 -2.81
CA LEU A 197 22.21 -26.10 -2.34
C LEU A 197 23.60 -26.16 -3.02
N VAL A 198 23.66 -25.85 -4.32
CA VAL A 198 24.93 -25.81 -5.08
C VAL A 198 25.77 -24.58 -4.73
N THR A 199 25.13 -23.42 -4.56
CA THR A 199 25.82 -22.17 -4.23
C THR A 199 26.20 -22.04 -2.76
N ALA A 200 25.46 -22.67 -1.85
CA ALA A 200 25.71 -22.64 -0.41
C ALA A 200 27.15 -23.04 -0.04
N PRO A 201 27.72 -24.19 -0.45
CA PRO A 201 29.09 -24.54 -0.09
C PRO A 201 30.12 -23.58 -0.69
N PHE A 202 29.86 -22.99 -1.85
CA PHE A 202 30.74 -21.99 -2.48
C PHE A 202 30.73 -20.66 -1.70
N VAL A 203 29.54 -20.19 -1.33
CA VAL A 203 29.35 -18.98 -0.52
C VAL A 203 29.91 -19.16 0.89
N ILE A 204 29.64 -20.30 1.54
CA ILE A 204 30.17 -20.62 2.89
C ILE A 204 31.70 -20.66 2.87
N LYS A 205 32.32 -21.34 1.89
CA LYS A 205 33.79 -21.32 1.74
C LYS A 205 34.33 -19.91 1.58
N ARG A 206 33.67 -19.07 0.80
CA ARG A 206 34.09 -17.68 0.57
C ARG A 206 33.95 -16.82 1.83
N ILE A 207 32.89 -17.01 2.60
CA ILE A 207 32.67 -16.35 3.90
C ILE A 207 33.75 -16.75 4.89
N LEU A 208 34.06 -18.05 5.02
CA LEU A 208 35.11 -18.54 5.92
C LEU A 208 36.51 -18.05 5.52
N ALA A 209 36.77 -17.91 4.22
CA ALA A 209 38.03 -17.38 3.70
C ALA A 209 38.23 -15.88 3.99
N LYS A 210 37.27 -15.19 4.64
CA LYS A 210 37.24 -13.74 4.91
C LYS A 210 37.34 -12.83 3.68
N ASP A 211 37.41 -13.40 2.47
CA ASP A 211 37.51 -12.69 1.20
C ASP A 211 36.12 -12.42 0.59
N THR A 212 35.20 -11.93 1.43
CA THR A 212 33.82 -11.62 1.01
C THR A 212 33.47 -10.18 1.35
N VAL A 213 32.77 -9.53 0.42
CA VAL A 213 32.23 -8.16 0.56
C VAL A 213 31.40 -7.98 1.84
N LEU A 214 30.82 -9.06 2.38
CA LEU A 214 30.06 -9.05 3.64
C LEU A 214 30.87 -8.71 4.89
N HIS A 215 32.20 -8.90 4.87
CA HIS A 215 33.08 -8.53 5.99
C HIS A 215 33.51 -7.05 5.96
N ASP A 216 33.27 -6.34 4.84
CA ASP A 216 33.61 -4.93 4.74
C ASP A 216 32.51 -4.07 5.40
N SER A 217 32.88 -3.30 6.44
CA SER A 217 31.98 -2.36 7.11
C SER A 217 31.39 -1.32 6.15
N LYS A 218 32.09 -0.98 5.07
CA LYS A 218 31.60 -0.03 4.05
C LYS A 218 30.37 -0.56 3.31
N PHE A 219 30.29 -1.87 3.09
CA PHE A 219 29.13 -2.51 2.46
C PHE A 219 27.88 -2.36 3.33
N TRP A 220 28.01 -2.60 4.64
CA TRP A 220 26.92 -2.41 5.59
C TRP A 220 26.53 -0.94 5.76
N CYS A 221 27.51 -0.03 5.74
CA CYS A 221 27.25 1.41 5.74
C CYS A 221 26.45 1.82 4.49
N LEU A 222 26.83 1.36 3.30
CA LEU A 222 26.09 1.59 2.07
C LEU A 222 24.67 1.01 2.14
N GLY A 223 24.52 -0.22 2.66
CA GLY A 223 23.22 -0.85 2.88
C GLY A 223 22.32 -0.02 3.81
N ALA A 224 22.86 0.51 4.91
CA ALA A 224 22.12 1.36 5.83
C ALA A 224 21.66 2.68 5.17
N VAL A 225 22.51 3.30 4.36
CA VAL A 225 22.15 4.51 3.58
C VAL A 225 21.04 4.20 2.57
N LEU A 226 21.07 3.05 1.91
CA LEU A 226 20.00 2.64 0.99
C LEU A 226 18.65 2.42 1.70
N VAL A 227 18.66 1.80 2.89
CA VAL A 227 17.45 1.65 3.70
C VAL A 227 16.93 3.01 4.17
N TYR A 228 17.80 3.91 4.60
CA TYR A 228 17.44 5.28 4.96
C TYR A 228 16.82 6.03 3.77
N PHE A 229 17.44 5.95 2.59
CA PHE A 229 16.90 6.54 1.36
C PHE A 229 15.51 5.98 1.02
N PHE A 230 15.33 4.67 1.10
CA PHE A 230 14.03 4.04 0.85
C PHE A 230 12.96 4.53 1.84
N SER A 231 13.34 4.75 3.10
CA SER A 231 12.44 5.31 4.12
C SER A 231 12.06 6.77 3.82
N VAL A 232 13.05 7.64 3.61
CA VAL A 232 12.85 9.09 3.36
C VAL A 232 12.10 9.37 2.06
N SER A 233 12.31 8.54 1.02
CA SER A 233 11.58 8.65 -0.25
C SER A 233 10.10 8.28 -0.17
N GLY A 234 9.61 7.83 0.99
CA GLY A 234 8.22 7.40 1.15
C GLY A 234 7.95 6.01 0.57
N GLY A 235 8.97 5.17 0.41
CA GLY A 235 8.81 3.79 -0.07
C GLY A 235 7.79 2.98 0.74
N MET A 236 7.77 3.18 2.06
CA MET A 236 6.77 2.55 2.95
C MET A 236 5.34 3.04 2.66
N HIS A 237 5.16 4.35 2.43
CA HIS A 237 3.85 4.92 2.08
C HIS A 237 3.32 4.30 0.78
N ASN A 238 4.20 4.15 -0.22
CA ASN A 238 3.86 3.55 -1.51
C ASN A 238 3.41 2.09 -1.36
N ILE A 239 4.09 1.31 -0.51
CA ILE A 239 3.75 -0.10 -0.25
C ILE A 239 2.40 -0.21 0.48
N ILE A 240 2.20 0.53 1.58
CA ILE A 240 1.00 0.42 2.42
C ILE A 240 -0.26 0.80 1.63
N ARG A 241 -0.20 1.92 0.88
CA ARG A 241 -1.35 2.43 0.13
C ARG A 241 -1.45 1.89 -1.28
N ARG A 242 -0.56 0.97 -1.68
CA ARG A 242 -0.50 0.38 -3.03
C ARG A 242 -0.50 1.47 -4.11
N MET A 243 0.28 2.54 -3.91
CA MET A 243 0.34 3.65 -4.86
C MET A 243 1.04 3.21 -6.15
N PRO A 244 0.52 3.58 -7.33
CA PRO A 244 1.20 3.29 -8.58
C PRO A 244 2.49 4.09 -8.70
N PHE A 245 3.50 3.49 -9.35
CA PHE A 245 4.80 4.14 -9.53
C PHE A 245 4.72 5.32 -10.52
N VAL A 246 3.96 5.15 -11.59
CA VAL A 246 3.65 6.13 -12.63
C VAL A 246 2.19 5.96 -13.05
N MET A 247 1.56 7.04 -13.52
CA MET A 247 0.21 7.00 -14.08
C MET A 247 0.22 7.55 -15.51
N PRO A 248 -0.61 7.04 -16.43
CA PRO A 248 -0.80 7.67 -17.74
C PRO A 248 -1.55 9.00 -17.59
N ASP A 249 -1.20 9.99 -18.42
CA ASP A 249 -1.91 11.27 -18.48
C ASP A 249 -3.34 11.07 -19.01
N ARG A 250 -4.32 11.62 -18.29
CA ARG A 250 -5.75 11.54 -18.64
C ARG A 250 -6.07 12.23 -19.96
N ASN A 251 -5.31 13.27 -20.31
CA ASN A 251 -5.51 14.00 -21.57
C ASN A 251 -4.74 13.38 -22.74
N ASN A 252 -3.66 12.63 -22.46
CA ASN A 252 -2.82 12.03 -23.49
C ASN A 252 -2.33 10.64 -23.02
N PRO A 253 -3.04 9.55 -23.35
CA PRO A 253 -2.75 8.21 -22.83
C PRO A 253 -1.37 7.66 -23.23
N GLY A 254 -0.68 8.28 -24.19
CA GLY A 254 0.70 7.94 -24.57
C GLY A 254 1.79 8.60 -23.72
N LYS A 255 1.47 9.49 -22.77
CA LYS A 255 2.44 10.17 -21.91
C LYS A 255 2.34 9.65 -20.47
N LEU A 256 3.48 9.26 -19.90
CA LEU A 256 3.60 8.86 -18.50
C LEU A 256 3.79 10.10 -17.62
N LEU A 257 2.93 10.23 -16.63
CA LEU A 257 2.97 11.27 -15.61
C LEU A 257 3.73 10.75 -14.39
N PHE A 258 4.87 11.39 -14.09
CA PHE A 258 5.71 11.08 -12.92
C PHE A 258 5.37 11.92 -11.69
N PHE A 259 4.69 13.06 -11.89
CA PHE A 259 4.32 14.01 -10.85
C PHE A 259 2.83 14.34 -10.95
N TYR A 260 2.10 14.18 -9.85
CA TYR A 260 0.67 14.46 -9.79
C TYR A 260 0.40 15.76 -9.01
N GLN A 261 -0.37 16.68 -9.59
CA GLN A 261 -0.82 17.88 -8.88
C GLN A 261 -2.02 17.54 -8.01
N GLY A 262 -1.81 17.52 -6.69
CA GLY A 262 -2.85 17.31 -5.70
C GLY A 262 -2.29 16.79 -4.38
N SER A 263 -2.89 17.21 -3.26
CA SER A 263 -2.50 16.78 -1.92
C SER A 263 -3.01 15.37 -1.55
N GLY A 264 -4.01 14.86 -2.29
CA GLY A 264 -4.68 13.59 -1.97
C GLY A 264 -3.97 12.33 -2.47
N MET A 265 -3.05 12.44 -3.43
CA MET A 265 -2.28 11.31 -3.98
C MET A 265 -0.81 11.65 -4.19
N GLN A 266 0.05 10.70 -3.88
CA GLN A 266 1.50 10.77 -4.13
C GLN A 266 1.92 9.57 -4.96
N LEU A 267 2.58 9.83 -6.09
CA LEU A 267 3.10 8.77 -6.95
C LEU A 267 4.40 8.22 -6.40
N GLY A 268 4.68 6.95 -6.70
CA GLY A 268 5.93 6.33 -6.25
C GLY A 268 7.16 7.04 -6.80
N ALA A 269 7.19 7.34 -8.11
CA ALA A 269 8.31 8.01 -8.75
C ALA A 269 8.58 9.41 -8.14
N GLU A 270 7.53 10.16 -7.84
CA GLU A 270 7.63 11.46 -7.18
C GLU A 270 8.33 11.35 -5.82
N GLY A 271 7.92 10.41 -4.99
CA GLY A 271 8.55 10.17 -3.68
C GLY A 271 10.04 9.84 -3.79
N PHE A 272 10.43 9.00 -4.75
CA PHE A 272 11.84 8.68 -5.00
C PHE A 272 12.66 9.86 -5.51
N VAL A 273 12.11 10.70 -6.40
CA VAL A 273 12.82 11.90 -6.88
C VAL A 273 13.02 12.90 -5.75
N VAL A 274 11.98 13.19 -4.97
CA VAL A 274 12.09 14.12 -3.82
C VAL A 274 13.02 13.54 -2.74
N GLY A 275 12.89 12.26 -2.43
CA GLY A 275 13.78 11.55 -1.49
C GLY A 275 15.25 11.62 -1.92
N SER A 276 15.53 11.54 -3.21
CA SER A 276 16.90 11.64 -3.75
C SER A 276 17.49 13.04 -3.54
N LEU A 277 16.69 14.10 -3.67
CA LEU A 277 17.13 15.46 -3.39
C LEU A 277 17.51 15.63 -1.91
N TYR A 278 16.72 15.07 -0.99
CA TYR A 278 17.05 15.05 0.44
C TYR A 278 18.34 14.27 0.73
N SER A 279 18.49 13.08 0.13
CA SER A 279 19.69 12.27 0.30
C SER A 279 20.95 12.93 -0.27
N VAL A 280 20.85 13.65 -1.39
CA VAL A 280 21.98 14.43 -1.93
C VAL A 280 22.44 15.48 -0.92
N VAL A 281 21.54 16.25 -0.32
CA VAL A 281 21.90 17.25 0.70
C VAL A 281 22.55 16.58 1.92
N GLY A 282 22.00 15.46 2.40
CA GLY A 282 22.59 14.71 3.50
C GLY A 282 23.99 14.14 3.20
N LEU A 283 24.19 13.60 2.00
CA LEU A 283 25.48 13.09 1.55
C LEU A 283 26.52 14.21 1.35
N LEU A 284 26.10 15.38 0.85
CA LEU A 284 26.97 16.55 0.74
C LEU A 284 27.45 17.00 2.12
N LEU A 285 26.59 17.00 3.13
CA LEU A 285 26.96 17.33 4.50
C LEU A 285 27.98 16.33 5.06
N ALA A 286 27.74 15.02 4.89
CA ALA A 286 28.67 13.97 5.30
C ALA A 286 30.03 14.07 4.56
N PHE A 287 30.01 14.47 3.29
CA PHE A 287 31.22 14.69 2.50
C PHE A 287 32.05 15.87 3.04
N VAL A 288 31.39 16.98 3.38
CA VAL A 288 32.05 18.16 3.94
C VAL A 288 32.66 17.87 5.32
N THR A 289 32.02 17.07 6.15
CA THR A 289 32.53 16.77 7.50
C THR A 289 33.71 15.80 7.48
N HIS A 290 33.65 14.74 6.67
CA HIS A 290 34.67 13.68 6.69
C HIS A 290 35.78 13.86 5.65
N PHE A 291 35.47 14.19 4.40
CA PHE A 291 36.46 14.17 3.31
C PHE A 291 37.11 15.54 3.06
N LEU A 292 36.38 16.63 3.29
CA LEU A 292 36.90 17.96 2.97
C LEU A 292 38.10 18.36 3.84
N HIS A 293 38.20 17.84 5.08
CA HIS A 293 39.30 18.16 5.99
C HIS A 293 40.63 17.51 5.56
N GLU A 294 40.59 16.42 4.79
CA GLU A 294 41.80 15.69 4.37
C GLU A 294 42.56 16.42 3.24
N ILE A 295 41.90 17.38 2.58
CA ILE A 295 42.47 18.12 1.45
C ILE A 295 43.49 19.15 1.95
N ARG A 296 44.78 18.90 1.70
CA ARG A 296 45.88 19.79 2.11
C ARG A 296 45.88 21.16 1.42
N SER A 297 45.33 21.27 0.21
CA SER A 297 45.31 22.53 -0.55
C SER A 297 44.15 23.44 -0.12
N LYS A 298 44.48 24.58 0.51
CA LYS A 298 43.50 25.58 0.94
C LYS A 298 42.67 26.16 -0.21
N ALA A 299 43.25 26.30 -1.40
CA ALA A 299 42.54 26.81 -2.58
C ALA A 299 41.50 25.80 -3.09
N ALA A 300 41.88 24.52 -3.16
CA ALA A 300 40.98 23.43 -3.56
C ALA A 300 39.84 23.25 -2.55
N GLN A 301 40.15 23.29 -1.24
CA GLN A 301 39.14 23.20 -0.18
C GLN A 301 38.08 24.31 -0.28
N ARG A 302 38.51 25.57 -0.50
CA ARG A 302 37.59 26.71 -0.70
C ARG A 302 36.70 26.53 -1.93
N PHE A 303 37.28 26.08 -3.04
CA PHE A 303 36.53 25.84 -4.27
C PHE A 303 35.46 24.74 -4.08
N ILE A 304 35.83 23.62 -3.45
CA ILE A 304 34.91 22.52 -3.19
C ILE A 304 33.80 22.97 -2.23
N MET A 305 34.13 23.74 -1.19
CA MET A 305 33.12 24.28 -0.27
C MET A 305 32.09 25.17 -0.98
N LEU A 306 32.54 26.05 -1.88
CA LEU A 306 31.64 26.88 -2.69
C LEU A 306 30.76 26.03 -3.62
N LEU A 307 31.32 24.98 -4.22
CA LEU A 307 30.57 24.05 -5.07
C LEU A 307 29.53 23.28 -4.28
N VAL A 308 29.86 22.76 -3.10
CA VAL A 308 28.91 22.07 -2.22
C VAL A 308 27.78 23.00 -1.78
N MET A 309 28.11 24.24 -1.39
CA MET A 309 27.09 25.24 -1.05
C MET A 309 26.18 25.56 -2.23
N ALA A 310 26.72 25.71 -3.44
CA ALA A 310 25.93 25.97 -4.64
C ALA A 310 24.97 24.80 -4.95
N ILE A 311 25.46 23.56 -4.91
CA ILE A 311 24.62 22.37 -5.15
C ILE A 311 23.55 22.26 -4.06
N GLY A 312 23.92 22.38 -2.77
CA GLY A 312 22.97 22.34 -1.66
C GLY A 312 21.88 23.40 -1.79
N PHE A 313 22.24 24.64 -2.13
CA PHE A 313 21.28 25.72 -2.37
C PHE A 313 20.33 25.41 -3.53
N THR A 314 20.84 24.87 -4.65
CA THR A 314 19.98 24.49 -5.79
C THR A 314 19.04 23.34 -5.45
N ALA A 315 19.50 22.34 -4.69
CA ALA A 315 18.68 21.20 -4.27
C ALA A 315 17.54 21.66 -3.36
N VAL A 316 17.81 22.46 -2.34
CA VAL A 316 16.78 23.02 -1.43
C VAL A 316 15.78 23.88 -2.20
N ARG A 317 16.25 24.76 -3.11
CA ARG A 317 15.36 25.56 -3.95
C ARG A 317 14.44 24.70 -4.81
N LYS A 318 14.95 23.59 -5.37
CA LYS A 318 14.14 22.65 -6.14
C LYS A 318 13.07 21.96 -5.29
N VAL A 319 13.41 21.53 -4.07
CA VAL A 319 12.44 20.94 -3.13
C VAL A 319 11.31 21.93 -2.81
N ILE A 320 11.63 23.18 -2.46
CA ILE A 320 10.64 24.22 -2.17
C ILE A 320 9.74 24.50 -3.39
N THR A 321 10.33 24.54 -4.58
CA THR A 321 9.57 24.78 -5.82
C THR A 321 8.60 23.64 -6.11
N LEU A 322 9.02 22.39 -5.89
CA LEU A 322 8.18 21.21 -6.06
C LEU A 322 7.06 21.15 -5.02
N ASP A 323 7.35 21.50 -3.77
CA ASP A 323 6.36 21.56 -2.70
C ASP A 323 5.28 22.62 -2.99
N ASN A 324 5.69 23.84 -3.34
CA ASN A 324 4.78 24.91 -3.73
C ASN A 324 3.92 24.52 -4.95
N TRP A 325 4.50 23.83 -5.94
CA TRP A 325 3.79 23.37 -7.12
C TRP A 325 2.76 22.27 -6.79
N LYS A 326 3.02 21.45 -5.77
CA LYS A 326 2.13 20.37 -5.34
C LYS A 326 1.00 20.84 -4.42
N THR A 327 1.34 21.66 -3.43
CA THR A 327 0.37 22.14 -2.42
C THR A 327 -0.39 23.38 -2.88
N GLY A 328 0.16 24.13 -3.85
CA GLY A 328 -0.35 25.44 -4.23
C GLY A 328 -0.16 26.51 -3.15
N TYR A 329 0.51 26.16 -2.04
CA TYR A 329 0.77 27.07 -0.93
C TYR A 329 2.16 27.68 -1.11
N TRP A 330 2.23 29.01 -1.15
CA TRP A 330 3.51 29.71 -1.16
C TRP A 330 4.01 29.81 0.27
N ILE A 331 5.03 29.03 0.60
CA ILE A 331 5.76 29.23 1.86
C ILE A 331 6.48 30.57 1.76
N HIS A 332 5.89 31.61 2.36
CA HIS A 332 6.61 32.86 2.62
C HIS A 332 7.69 32.56 3.65
N GLY A 333 8.95 32.84 3.32
CA GLY A 333 10.03 32.79 4.30
C GLY A 333 9.73 33.77 5.42
N PHE A 334 9.26 33.27 6.57
CA PHE A 334 9.00 34.10 7.73
C PHE A 334 10.34 34.53 8.31
N TRP A 335 10.71 35.79 8.05
CA TRP A 335 11.90 36.40 8.63
C TRP A 335 11.46 37.26 9.80
N PRO A 336 11.76 36.90 11.06
CA PRO A 336 11.43 37.73 12.21
C PRO A 336 12.15 39.09 12.08
N ASN A 337 11.40 40.20 12.17
CA ASN A 337 11.96 41.54 12.00
C ASN A 337 13.09 41.88 13.00
N SER A 338 13.13 41.23 14.18
CA SER A 338 14.18 41.39 15.18
C SER A 338 15.54 40.81 14.76
N TRP A 339 15.59 39.98 13.71
CA TRP A 339 16.82 39.29 13.27
C TRP A 339 17.55 40.00 12.13
N ARG A 340 16.99 41.06 11.52
CA ARG A 340 17.69 41.85 10.48
C ARG A 340 18.96 42.52 11.01
N SER A 341 18.91 43.05 12.22
CA SER A 341 20.08 43.68 12.87
C SER A 341 21.02 42.64 13.48
N SER A 342 20.46 41.56 14.04
CA SER A 342 21.24 40.48 14.63
C SER A 342 22.01 39.66 13.59
N PHE A 343 21.51 39.49 12.35
CA PHE A 343 22.21 38.72 11.31
C PHE A 343 23.40 39.47 10.70
N ILE A 344 23.40 40.81 10.71
CA ILE A 344 24.60 41.58 10.34
C ILE A 344 25.66 41.42 11.43
N CYS A 345 25.24 41.44 12.70
CA CYS A 345 26.11 41.22 13.85
C CYS A 345 26.59 39.75 13.96
N TYR A 346 25.73 38.77 13.65
CA TYR A 346 26.04 37.34 13.65
C TYR A 346 26.86 36.95 12.42
N SER A 347 26.65 37.56 11.26
CA SER A 347 27.50 37.35 10.08
C SER A 347 28.88 37.96 10.29
N GLN A 348 28.98 39.12 10.96
CA GLN A 348 30.25 39.71 11.34
C GLN A 348 30.93 38.93 12.46
N ALA A 349 30.19 38.47 13.47
CA ALA A 349 30.70 37.62 14.54
C ALA A 349 31.08 36.22 14.03
N PHE A 350 30.32 35.59 13.12
CA PHE A 350 30.62 34.28 12.55
C PHE A 350 31.80 34.35 11.57
N CYS A 351 32.00 35.49 10.88
CA CYS A 351 33.17 35.75 10.06
C CYS A 351 34.41 36.07 10.93
N ALA A 352 34.25 36.83 12.02
CA ALA A 352 35.31 37.12 12.99
C ALA A 352 35.70 35.89 13.83
N ILE A 353 34.73 35.07 14.23
CA ILE A 353 34.94 33.80 14.95
C ILE A 353 35.57 32.77 14.01
N ASN A 354 35.13 32.63 12.74
CA ASN A 354 35.85 31.76 11.79
C ASN A 354 37.27 32.25 11.49
N MET A 355 37.51 33.55 11.39
CA MET A 355 38.86 34.10 11.18
C MET A 355 39.77 33.93 12.42
N SER A 356 39.22 34.06 13.63
CA SER A 356 39.98 33.89 14.88
C SER A 356 40.19 32.41 15.25
N PHE A 357 39.25 31.51 14.95
CA PHE A 357 39.35 30.07 15.25
C PHE A 357 40.18 29.27 14.22
N ILE A 358 40.47 29.84 13.05
CA ILE A 358 41.45 29.29 12.08
C ILE A 358 42.89 29.36 12.61
N SER A 359 43.13 30.11 13.69
CA SER A 359 44.47 30.29 14.29
C SER A 359 44.79 29.38 15.48
N GLN A 360 43.85 28.59 16.02
CA GLN A 360 44.10 27.83 17.26
C GLN A 360 43.82 26.32 17.12
N GLU A 361 44.92 25.57 17.23
CA GLU A 361 45.14 24.18 16.79
C GLU A 361 44.72 23.09 17.81
N ARG A 362 43.79 23.38 18.74
CA ARG A 362 43.36 22.37 19.72
C ARG A 362 41.84 22.21 19.77
N ASP A 363 41.43 20.96 19.78
CA ASP A 363 40.10 20.39 19.99
C ASP A 363 39.09 20.51 18.83
N SER A 364 39.12 19.49 17.97
CA SER A 364 38.21 19.21 16.85
C SER A 364 36.82 18.72 17.29
N GLU A 365 36.70 18.10 18.46
CA GLU A 365 35.44 17.48 18.92
C GLU A 365 34.40 18.53 19.35
N ALA A 366 34.82 19.54 20.13
CA ALA A 366 33.95 20.64 20.54
C ALA A 366 33.51 21.50 19.34
N LYS A 367 34.38 21.64 18.32
CA LYS A 367 34.11 22.39 17.08
C LYS A 367 33.00 21.74 16.26
N VAL A 368 33.01 20.41 16.14
CA VAL A 368 31.98 19.65 15.42
C VAL A 368 30.67 19.64 16.19
N PHE A 369 30.72 19.48 17.52
CA PHE A 369 29.51 19.47 18.35
C PHE A 369 28.78 20.82 18.30
N LEU A 370 29.50 21.95 18.40
CA LEU A 370 28.88 23.28 18.35
C LEU A 370 28.26 23.60 16.97
N LEU A 371 28.94 23.22 15.88
CA LEU A 371 28.41 23.33 14.51
C LEU A 371 27.20 22.43 14.30
N PHE A 372 27.21 21.21 14.86
CA PHE A 372 26.09 20.27 14.79
C PHE A 372 24.89 20.77 15.60
N THR A 373 25.10 21.30 16.79
CA THR A 373 24.02 21.87 17.63
C THR A 373 23.40 23.11 16.99
N VAL A 374 24.20 24.03 16.45
CA VAL A 374 23.70 25.24 15.78
C VAL A 374 22.97 24.89 14.48
N HIS A 375 23.48 23.93 13.70
CA HIS A 375 22.83 23.50 12.46
C HIS A 375 21.55 22.69 12.72
N THR A 376 21.54 21.84 13.74
CA THR A 376 20.36 21.06 14.13
C THR A 376 19.26 21.95 14.72
N LEU A 377 19.62 22.97 15.50
CA LEU A 377 18.68 24.00 15.98
C LEU A 377 18.10 24.83 14.83
N LEU A 378 18.90 25.15 13.81
CA LEU A 378 18.44 25.82 12.59
C LEU A 378 17.48 24.94 11.78
N VAL A 379 17.80 23.66 11.58
CA VAL A 379 16.97 22.73 10.79
C VAL A 379 15.64 22.42 11.51
N LEU A 380 15.65 22.32 12.84
CA LEU A 380 14.44 22.03 13.64
C LEU A 380 13.53 23.25 13.82
N GLN A 381 14.01 24.48 13.63
CA GLN A 381 13.16 25.69 13.60
C GLN A 381 12.31 25.80 12.31
N PHE A 382 12.65 25.07 11.24
CA PHE A 382 11.89 25.09 9.97
C PHE A 382 10.78 24.03 9.89
N PHE A 383 10.67 23.11 10.86
CA PHE A 383 9.64 22.05 10.87
C PHE A 383 8.92 21.94 12.22
N PRO A 384 7.95 22.83 12.53
CA PRO A 384 7.18 22.73 13.76
C PRO A 384 5.98 21.76 13.68
N PHE A 385 5.65 21.21 12.51
CA PHE A 385 4.44 20.41 12.34
C PHE A 385 4.73 18.99 11.93
N SER A 386 4.49 18.05 12.88
CA SER A 386 4.14 16.61 12.72
C SER A 386 4.94 15.59 13.55
N LEU A 387 5.42 15.94 14.75
CA LEU A 387 5.92 14.94 15.72
C LEU A 387 4.83 14.54 16.75
N PRO A 388 4.61 13.23 17.01
CA PRO A 388 3.69 12.73 18.04
C PRO A 388 4.07 13.21 19.46
N LEU A 389 3.09 13.34 20.36
CA LEU A 389 3.24 13.90 21.72
C LEU A 389 4.38 13.28 22.55
N ILE A 390 4.59 11.96 22.43
CA ILE A 390 5.66 11.21 23.14
C ILE A 390 7.07 11.74 22.79
N TRP A 391 7.28 12.21 21.56
CA TRP A 391 8.56 12.78 21.16
C TRP A 391 8.74 14.22 21.65
N LYS A 392 7.67 14.94 21.99
CA LYS A 392 7.77 16.29 22.56
C LYS A 392 8.32 16.28 23.98
N GLU A 393 7.92 15.31 24.81
CA GLU A 393 8.41 15.17 26.19
C GLU A 393 9.87 14.69 26.24
N ALA A 394 10.21 13.70 25.39
CA ALA A 394 11.60 13.27 25.22
C ALA A 394 12.50 14.40 24.69
N PHE A 395 11.96 15.26 23.82
CA PHE A 395 12.67 16.43 23.28
C PHE A 395 12.85 17.54 24.32
N SER A 396 11.85 17.82 25.16
CA SER A 396 11.98 18.78 26.27
C SER A 396 13.01 18.33 27.30
N CYS A 397 13.06 17.02 27.60
CA CYS A 397 14.05 16.43 28.50
C CYS A 397 15.47 16.53 27.89
N TRP A 398 15.62 16.24 26.59
CA TRP A 398 16.87 16.38 25.86
C TRP A 398 17.36 17.84 25.76
N GLN A 399 16.47 18.79 25.48
CA GLN A 399 16.80 20.22 25.47
C GLN A 399 17.28 20.73 26.82
N SER A 400 16.65 20.30 27.92
CA SER A 400 17.04 20.66 29.28
C SER A 400 18.47 20.18 29.59
N GLU A 401 18.78 18.93 29.26
CA GLU A 401 20.08 18.33 29.56
C GLU A 401 21.20 18.90 28.69
N VAL A 402 20.93 19.18 27.40
CA VAL A 402 21.88 19.85 26.50
C VAL A 402 22.16 21.29 26.92
N THR A 403 21.14 22.02 27.41
CA THR A 403 21.31 23.38 27.94
C THR A 403 22.15 23.37 29.22
N ARG A 404 21.94 22.37 30.09
CA ARG A 404 22.72 22.18 31.32
C ARG A 404 24.19 21.89 31.03
N LEU A 405 24.46 21.04 30.03
CA LEU A 405 25.82 20.72 29.57
C LEU A 405 26.49 21.92 28.89
N PHE A 406 25.74 22.75 28.15
CA PHE A 406 26.24 23.98 27.55
C PHE A 406 26.70 24.99 28.61
N TYR A 407 25.91 25.21 29.67
CA TYR A 407 26.32 26.10 30.78
C TYR A 407 27.52 25.57 31.57
N GLN A 408 27.63 24.25 31.76
CA GLN A 408 28.81 23.65 32.39
C GLN A 408 30.09 23.79 31.54
N LEU A 409 29.98 23.71 30.21
CA LEU A 409 31.09 23.90 29.27
C LEU A 409 31.52 25.37 29.15
N VAL A 410 30.56 26.30 29.15
CA VAL A 410 30.83 27.75 29.10
C VAL A 410 31.41 28.26 30.43
N GLY A 411 31.01 27.68 31.57
CA GLY A 411 31.54 28.02 32.90
C GLY A 411 33.03 27.68 33.12
N GLN A 412 33.68 26.96 32.20
CA GLN A 412 35.13 26.68 32.24
C GLN A 412 35.97 27.68 31.44
N LEU A 413 35.35 28.62 30.71
CA LEU A 413 36.03 29.70 29.99
C LEU A 413 35.92 30.98 30.83
N SER A 414 37.06 31.66 31.01
CA SER A 414 37.37 32.73 31.98
C SER A 414 36.27 33.80 32.25
N PRO A 415 36.19 34.37 33.48
CA PRO A 415 34.97 34.99 34.00
C PRO A 415 34.64 36.42 33.52
N ASP A 416 35.52 37.12 32.83
CA ASP A 416 35.46 38.59 32.84
C ASP A 416 34.76 39.24 31.63
N ALA A 417 34.27 38.48 30.65
CA ALA A 417 33.60 39.04 29.46
C ALA A 417 32.09 38.74 29.36
N CYS A 418 31.58 37.73 30.08
CA CYS A 418 30.17 37.29 29.95
C CYS A 418 29.20 37.97 30.92
N LEU A 419 29.71 38.64 31.97
CA LEU A 419 28.86 39.18 33.04
C LEU A 419 28.06 40.42 32.63
N GLU A 420 28.51 41.21 31.64
CA GLU A 420 27.75 42.38 31.18
C GLU A 420 26.61 42.05 30.19
N GLU A 421 26.71 40.95 29.44
CA GLU A 421 25.66 40.53 28.50
C GLU A 421 24.66 39.55 29.13
N GLY A 422 25.08 38.73 30.09
CA GLY A 422 24.19 37.81 30.82
C GLY A 422 23.10 38.52 31.64
N ILE A 423 23.41 39.69 32.21
CA ILE A 423 22.45 40.49 32.99
C ILE A 423 21.36 41.09 32.08
N ARG A 424 21.66 41.32 30.79
CA ARG A 424 20.69 41.87 29.83
C ARG A 424 19.71 40.82 29.31
N PHE A 425 20.10 39.54 29.28
CA PHE A 425 19.25 38.43 28.83
C PHE A 425 18.19 38.04 29.87
N HIS A 426 18.54 38.09 31.16
CA HIS A 426 17.62 37.75 32.25
C HIS A 426 16.41 38.70 32.33
N HIS A 427 16.58 39.95 31.88
CA HIS A 427 15.51 40.95 31.86
C HIS A 427 14.52 40.79 30.69
N ILE A 428 14.89 40.04 29.64
CA ILE A 428 14.06 39.81 28.44
C ILE A 428 13.19 38.55 28.61
N VAL A 429 13.70 37.52 29.30
CA VAL A 429 12.97 36.26 29.51
C VAL A 429 11.94 36.34 30.65
N GLY A 430 12.15 37.24 31.62
CA GLY A 430 11.28 37.39 32.79
C GLY A 430 9.90 38.03 32.56
N ASN A 431 9.57 38.48 31.34
CA ASN A 431 8.36 39.29 31.10
C ASN A 431 7.35 38.67 30.12
N GLN A 432 7.46 37.38 29.80
CA GLN A 432 6.37 36.64 29.14
C GLN A 432 5.56 35.89 30.19
N GLY A 433 4.75 36.66 30.91
CA GLY A 433 3.64 36.13 31.69
C GLY A 433 2.62 35.46 30.76
N TRP A 434 2.21 34.25 31.15
CA TRP A 434 1.05 33.58 30.59
C TRP A 434 -0.20 34.32 31.09
N GLU A 435 -0.89 35.03 30.20
CA GLU A 435 -2.29 35.41 30.39
C GLU A 435 -3.14 34.59 29.40
N GLU A 436 -3.98 33.76 30.02
CA GLU A 436 -5.16 32.96 29.62
C GLU A 436 -5.38 32.53 28.16
#